data_AF-A0A5Y3MMS4-F1
#
_entry.id   AF-A0A5Y3MMS4-F1
#
_cell.length_a   1.000
_cell.length_b   1.000
_cell.length_c   1.000
_cell.angle_alpha   90.00
_cell.angle_beta   90.00
_cell.angle_gamma   90.00
#
_symmetry.space_group_name_H-M   'P 1'
#
loop_
_entity.id
_entity.type
_entity.pdbx_description
1 polymer ?
#
loop_
_entity_poly.entity_id
_entity_poly.type
_entity_poly.pdbx_seq_one_letter_code
_entity_poly.pdbx_strand_id
1 'polypeptide(L)' 'MTDAAIIKPERTLEEWVQRQQFLSAVESAQNWLAMLRYHTVRYNWPEAAILLALADNICRDLRNTAPTVNKEKQS' A
#
# COMPACT_ATOMS: atom_id res chain seq x y z
N MET A 1 41.26 10.42 -9.21
CA MET A 1 40.01 10.88 -8.56
C MET A 1 38.88 10.07 -9.17
N THR A 2 38.61 8.88 -8.63
CA THR A 2 37.46 8.07 -9.04
C THR A 2 36.27 8.53 -8.24
N ASP A 3 35.38 9.22 -8.93
CA ASP A 3 34.01 9.48 -8.54
C ASP A 3 33.42 8.14 -8.09
N ALA A 4 33.36 7.96 -6.77
CA ALA A 4 32.73 6.80 -6.18
C ALA A 4 31.26 6.94 -6.54
N ALA A 5 30.87 6.23 -7.61
CA ALA A 5 29.51 5.97 -7.97
C ALA A 5 28.70 5.88 -6.68
N ILE A 6 27.68 6.72 -6.58
CA ILE A 6 26.70 6.69 -5.50
C ILE A 6 26.00 5.34 -5.62
N ILE A 7 26.64 4.29 -5.11
CA ILE A 7 26.07 2.98 -4.92
C ILE A 7 25.03 3.23 -3.85
N LYS A 8 23.76 3.36 -4.27
CA LYS A 8 22.63 3.37 -3.35
C LYS A 8 22.86 2.22 -2.37
N PRO A 9 22.78 2.47 -1.05
CA PRO A 9 22.95 1.38 -0.10
C PRO A 9 21.96 0.27 -0.47
N GLU A 10 22.46 -0.96 -0.51
CA GLU A 10 21.63 -2.15 -0.53
C GLU A 10 20.56 -1.95 0.54
N ARG A 11 19.29 -1.92 0.14
CA ARG A 11 18.18 -1.77 1.09
C ARG A 11 18.33 -2.83 2.16
N THR A 12 18.16 -2.45 3.42
CA THR A 12 18.18 -3.42 4.50
C THR A 12 17.06 -4.45 4.28
N LEU A 13 17.21 -5.66 4.83
CA LEU A 13 16.16 -6.67 4.77
C LEU A 13 14.81 -6.11 5.27
N GLU A 14 14.85 -5.27 6.31
CA GLU A 14 13.69 -4.62 6.89
C GLU A 14 13.00 -3.65 5.91
N GLU A 15 13.76 -2.81 5.21
CA GLU A 15 13.24 -1.91 4.17
C GLU A 15 12.62 -2.68 3.00
N TRP A 16 13.24 -3.80 2.62
CA TRP A 16 12.69 -4.67 1.58
C TRP A 16 11.38 -5.31 2.03
N VAL A 17 11.31 -5.85 3.25
CA VAL A 17 10.10 -6.43 3.83
C VAL A 17 8.99 -5.38 3.94
N GLN A 18 9.27 -4.19 4.46
CA GLN A 18 8.30 -3.09 4.55
C GLN A 18 7.74 -2.72 3.18
N ARG A 19 8.61 -2.65 2.15
CA ARG A 19 8.17 -2.39 0.78
C ARG A 19 7.23 -3.49 0.26
N GLN A 20 7.54 -4.77 0.51
CA GLN A 20 6.66 -5.87 0.07
C GLN A 20 5.30 -5.84 0.78
N GLN A 21 5.29 -5.55 2.09
CA GLN A 21 4.04 -5.40 2.85
C GLN A 21 3.18 -4.26 2.28
N PHE A 22 3.79 -3.12 1.96
CA PHE A 22 3.07 -2.02 1.33
C PHE A 22 2.50 -2.40 -0.04
N LEU A 23 3.29 -3.04 -0.89
CA LEU A 23 2.83 -3.46 -2.22
C LEU A 23 1.66 -4.45 -2.12
N SER A 24 1.71 -5.39 -1.16
CA SER A 24 0.62 -6.33 -0.91
C SER A 24 -0.67 -5.62 -0.43
N ALA A 25 -0.55 -4.60 0.41
CA ALA A 25 -1.69 -3.79 0.83
C ALA A 25 -2.29 -2.99 -0.34
N VAL A 26 -1.45 -2.43 -1.23
CA VAL A 26 -1.88 -1.74 -2.44
C VAL A 26 -2.64 -2.66 -3.40
N GLU A 27 -2.11 -3.87 -3.64
CA GLU A 27 -2.78 -4.88 -4.48
C GLU A 27 -4.15 -5.28 -3.90
N SER A 28 -4.22 -5.47 -2.58
CA SER A 28 -5.46 -5.75 -1.88
C SER A 28 -6.50 -4.62 -2.05
N ALA A 29 -6.06 -3.37 -1.93
CA ALA A 29 -6.91 -2.20 -2.15
C ALA A 29 -7.41 -2.08 -3.60
N GLN A 30 -6.54 -2.38 -4.58
CA GLN A 30 -6.90 -2.40 -5.99
C GLN A 30 -7.97 -3.46 -6.29
N ASN A 31 -7.80 -4.68 -5.76
CA ASN A 31 -8.77 -5.77 -5.92
C ASN A 31 -10.12 -5.42 -5.27
N TRP A 32 -10.09 -4.82 -4.08
CA TRP A 32 -11.30 -4.32 -3.41
C TRP A 32 -12.05 -3.28 -4.26
N LEU A 33 -11.36 -2.28 -4.80
CA LEU A 33 -11.97 -1.28 -5.69
C LEU A 33 -12.56 -1.92 -6.97
N ALA A 34 -11.88 -2.91 -7.53
CA ALA A 34 -12.38 -3.64 -8.71
C ALA A 34 -13.69 -4.39 -8.40
N MET A 35 -13.78 -5.06 -7.25
CA MET A 35 -15.01 -5.71 -6.80
C MET A 35 -16.13 -4.68 -6.55
N LEU A 36 -15.82 -3.57 -5.87
CA LEU A 36 -16.81 -2.51 -5.62
C LEU A 36 -17.39 -1.98 -6.94
N ARG A 37 -16.54 -1.72 -7.94
CA ARG A 37 -16.99 -1.33 -9.29
C ARG A 37 -17.84 -2.42 -9.95
N TYR A 38 -17.42 -3.67 -9.86
CA TYR A 38 -18.14 -4.80 -10.47
C TYR A 38 -19.58 -4.91 -9.93
N HIS A 39 -19.76 -4.84 -8.61
CA HIS A 39 -21.07 -4.97 -7.97
C HIS A 39 -21.95 -3.73 -8.22
N THR A 40 -21.37 -2.52 -8.15
CA THR A 40 -22.13 -1.27 -8.38
C THR A 40 -22.65 -1.14 -9.81
N VAL A 41 -21.85 -1.48 -10.83
CA VAL A 41 -22.30 -1.47 -12.24
C VAL A 41 -23.44 -2.46 -12.51
N ARG A 42 -23.54 -3.52 -11.70
CA ARG A 42 -24.60 -4.54 -11.78
C ARG A 42 -25.79 -4.27 -10.86
N TYR A 43 -25.84 -3.10 -10.21
CA TYR A 43 -26.86 -2.74 -9.22
C TYR A 43 -26.95 -3.73 -8.06
N ASN A 44 -25.86 -4.45 -7.77
CA ASN A 44 -25.79 -5.37 -6.64
C ASN A 44 -25.39 -4.62 -5.36
N TRP A 45 -26.35 -3.86 -4.83
CA TRP A 45 -26.16 -2.96 -3.70
C TRP A 45 -25.83 -3.64 -2.36
N PRO A 46 -26.40 -4.81 -2.00
CA PRO A 46 -26.03 -5.49 -0.76
C PRO A 46 -24.53 -5.81 -0.70
N GLU A 47 -23.96 -6.37 -1.76
CA GLU A 47 -22.53 -6.68 -1.84
C GLU A 47 -21.68 -5.40 -1.89
N ALA A 48 -22.14 -4.36 -2.60
CA ALA A 48 -21.47 -3.06 -2.56
C ALA A 48 -21.43 -2.47 -1.14
N ALA A 49 -22.51 -2.61 -0.34
CA ALA A 49 -22.55 -2.16 1.04
C ALA A 49 -21.59 -2.94 1.95
N ILE A 50 -21.49 -4.26 1.76
CA ILE A 50 -20.50 -5.10 2.46
C ILE A 50 -19.08 -4.62 2.14
N LEU A 51 -18.78 -4.38 0.86
CA LEU A 51 -17.47 -3.89 0.43
C LEU A 51 -17.17 -2.50 0.99
N LEU A 52 -18.16 -1.59 1.04
CA LEU A 52 -18.00 -0.26 1.63
C LEU A 52 -17.70 -0.33 3.14
N ALA A 53 -18.27 -1.28 3.87
CA ALA A 53 -17.98 -1.48 5.29
C ALA A 53 -16.51 -1.88 5.55
N LEU A 54 -15.79 -2.38 4.54
CA LEU A 54 -14.36 -2.72 4.64
C LEU A 54 -13.42 -1.53 4.39
N ALA A 55 -13.94 -0.39 3.92
CA ALA A 55 -13.12 0.75 3.48
C ALA A 55 -12.15 1.25 4.56
N ASP A 56 -12.60 1.34 5.81
CA ASP A 56 -11.78 1.79 6.93
C ASP A 56 -10.59 0.86 7.21
N ASN A 57 -10.80 -0.45 7.07
CA ASN A 57 -9.74 -1.45 7.27
C ASN A 57 -8.71 -1.37 6.15
N ILE A 58 -9.17 -1.30 4.89
CA ILE A 58 -8.27 -1.15 3.73
C ILE A 58 -7.45 0.14 3.85
N CYS A 59 -8.09 1.26 4.22
CA CYS A 59 -7.39 2.53 4.40
C CYS A 59 -6.40 2.48 5.57
N ARG A 60 -6.71 1.73 6.64
CA ARG A 60 -5.81 1.53 7.78
C ARG A 60 -4.60 0.69 7.39
N ASP A 61 -4.78 -0.40 6.65
CA ASP A 61 -3.70 -1.27 6.21
C ASP A 61 -2.72 -0.53 5.29
N LEU A 62 -3.24 0.28 4.36
CA LEU A 62 -2.41 1.15 3.52
C LEU A 62 -1.59 2.15 4.34
N ARG A 63 -2.17 2.76 5.38
CA ARG A 63 -1.44 3.70 6.26
C ARG A 63 -0.39 3.00 7.10
N ASN A 64 -0.71 1.82 7.66
CA ASN A 64 0.17 1.08 8.55
C ASN A 64 1.35 0.46 7.82
N THR A 65 1.18 0.12 6.55
CA THR A 65 2.24 -0.47 5.71
C THR A 65 2.99 0.58 4.90
N ALA A 66 2.51 1.84 4.85
CA ALA A 66 3.18 2.90 4.13
C ALA A 66 4.64 3.03 4.60
N PRO A 67 5.61 3.11 3.66
CA PRO A 67 6.98 3.34 4.04
C PRO A 67 7.09 4.65 4.80
N THR A 68 7.74 4.62 5.95
CA THR A 68 8.05 5.80 6.76
C THR A 68 9.08 6.65 6.04
N VAL A 69 8.64 7.50 5.12
CA VAL A 69 9.53 8.46 4.46
C VAL A 69 9.89 9.57 5.46
N ASN A 70 11.17 9.62 5.87
CA ASN A 70 11.86 10.75 6.53
C ASN A 70 11.50 11.08 8.00
N LYS A 71 11.83 10.22 8.97
CA LYS A 71 12.12 10.70 10.34
C LYS A 71 13.61 11.03 10.60
N GLU A 72 14.50 10.76 9.65
CA GLU A 72 15.96 10.93 9.82
C GLU A 72 16.60 12.06 8.98
N LYS A 73 15.88 13.17 8.74
CA LYS A 73 16.49 14.42 8.22
C LYS A 73 16.06 15.67 8.99
N GLN A 74 15.83 15.52 10.30
CA GLN A 74 15.66 16.64 11.21
C GLN A 74 16.37 16.34 12.54
N SER A 75 17.70 16.35 12.54
CA SER A 75 18.56 16.69 13.70
C SER A 75 19.94 17.05 13.18
#